data_AF-A0A2V5XUL3-F1
#
_entry.id   AF-A0A2V5XUL3-F1
#
_cell.length_a   1.000
_cell.length_b   1.000
_cell.length_c   1.000
_cell.angle_alpha   90.00
_cell.angle_beta   90.00
_cell.angle_gamma   90.00
#
_symmetry.space_group_name_H-M   'P 1'
#
loop_
_entity.id
_entity.type
_entity.pdbx_description
1 polymer ?
#
loop_
_entity_poly.entity_id
_entity_poly.type
_entity_poly.pdbx_seq_one_letter_code
_entity_poly.pdbx_strand_id
1 'polypeptide(L)' 'MDDSNASALVKAALQHDDEAARALVRQLYPLVSKLVRAHRPRRTAEEDLCQMIFIK' A
#
# COMPACT_ATOMS: atom_id res chain seq x y z
N MET A 1 10.17 10.38 11.86
CA MET A 1 8.78 10.63 12.30
C MET A 1 7.91 9.63 11.56
N ASP A 2 7.04 8.90 12.26
CA ASP A 2 5.82 8.21 11.76
C ASP A 2 5.65 6.68 11.91
N ASP A 3 6.61 5.90 12.43
CA ASP A 3 6.34 4.47 12.69
C ASP A 3 5.21 4.25 13.72
N SER A 4 5.11 5.13 14.72
CA SER A 4 4.01 5.10 15.70
C SER A 4 2.65 5.44 15.09
N ASN A 5 2.60 6.16 13.97
CA ASN A 5 1.35 6.54 13.31
C ASN A 5 0.86 5.42 12.38
N ALA A 6 1.78 4.76 11.68
CA ALA A 6 1.46 3.62 10.82
C ALA A 6 0.87 2.44 11.62
N SER A 7 1.45 2.11 12.79
CA SER A 7 0.94 1.02 13.64
C SER A 7 -0.46 1.31 14.20
N ALA A 8 -0.76 2.56 14.52
CA ALA A 8 -2.09 2.99 14.97
C ALA A 8 -3.13 2.87 13.83
N LEU A 9 -2.77 3.30 12.61
CA LEU A 9 -3.61 3.18 11.43
C LEU A 9 -3.88 1.71 11.05
N VAL A 10 -2.90 0.83 11.22
CA VAL A 10 -3.08 -0.63 11.05
C VAL A 10 -4.09 -1.18 12.06
N LYS A 11 -3.95 -0.83 13.35
CA LYS A 11 -4.89 -1.29 14.37
C LYS A 11 -6.32 -0.80 14.13
N ALA A 12 -6.50 0.45 13.70
CA ALA A 12 -7.80 1.01 13.38
C ALA A 12 -8.40 0.37 12.11
N ALA A 13 -7.61 0.18 11.05
CA ALA A 13 -8.05 -0.51 9.83
C ALA A 13 -8.50 -1.96 10.11
N LEU A 14 -7.83 -2.66 11.03
CA LEU A 14 -8.24 -4.00 11.49
C LEU A 14 -9.57 -4.00 12.27
N GLN A 15 -10.01 -2.85 12.77
CA GLN A 15 -11.30 -2.65 13.43
C GLN A 15 -12.40 -2.17 12.45
N HIS A 16 -12.21 -2.33 11.14
CA HIS A 16 -13.11 -1.86 10.08
C HIS A 16 -13.23 -0.33 9.97
N ASP A 17 -12.22 0.42 10.40
CA ASP A 17 -12.15 1.85 10.13
C ASP A 17 -11.64 2.09 8.69
N ASP A 18 -12.59 2.37 7.79
CA ASP A 18 -12.33 2.66 6.39
C ASP A 18 -11.49 3.92 6.16
N GLU A 19 -11.55 4.90 7.07
CA GLU A 19 -10.76 6.13 6.97
C GLU A 19 -9.30 5.87 7.32
N ALA A 20 -9.06 5.11 8.39
CA ALA A 20 -7.72 4.63 8.75
C ALA A 20 -7.13 3.73 7.65
N ALA A 21 -7.92 2.85 7.05
CA ALA A 21 -7.49 2.01 5.93
C ALA A 21 -7.06 2.86 4.72
N ARG A 22 -7.86 3.88 4.36
CA ARG A 22 -7.53 4.81 3.26
C ARG A 22 -6.29 5.65 3.55
N ALA A 23 -6.07 6.06 4.79
CA ALA A 23 -4.86 6.78 5.20
C ALA A 23 -3.62 5.89 5.13
N LEU A 24 -3.74 4.63 5.59
CA LEU A 24 -2.67 3.64 5.54
C LEU A 24 -2.26 3.31 4.10
N VAL A 25 -3.23 3.10 3.20
CA VAL A 25 -2.96 2.85 1.78
C VAL A 25 -2.22 4.01 1.13
N ARG A 26 -2.61 5.26 1.41
CA ARG A 26 -1.93 6.46 0.88
C ARG A 26 -0.47 6.56 1.33
N GLN A 27 -0.17 6.18 2.56
CA GLN A 27 1.21 6.16 3.07
C GLN A 27 2.04 5.02 2.47
N LEU A 28 1.45 3.85 2.26
CA LEU A 28 2.15 2.67 1.73
C LEU A 28 2.34 2.72 0.21
N TYR A 29 1.47 3.42 -0.52
CA TYR A 29 1.50 3.51 -1.99
C TYR A 29 2.88 3.87 -2.60
N PRO A 30 3.58 4.94 -2.16
CA PRO A 30 4.89 5.27 -2.72
C PRO A 30 5.97 4.22 -2.43
N LEU A 31 5.88 3.50 -1.31
CA LEU A 31 6.81 2.42 -0.98
C LEU A 31 6.56 1.20 -1.88
N VAL A 32 5.29 0.80 -2.03
CA VAL A 32 4.90 -0.30 -2.92
C VAL A 32 5.25 0.01 -4.37
N SER A 33 4.98 1.22 -4.87
CA SER A 33 5.35 1.61 -6.24
C SER A 33 6.86 1.57 -6.46
N LYS A 34 7.69 2.01 -5.50
CA LYS A 34 9.16 1.87 -5.59
C LYS A 34 9.58 0.40 -5.65
N LEU A 35 8.96 -0.46 -4.86
CA LEU A 35 9.28 -1.89 -4.80
C LEU A 35 8.88 -2.60 -6.10
N VAL A 36 7.69 -2.30 -6.63
CA VAL A 36 7.20 -2.78 -7.94
C VAL A 36 8.10 -2.30 -9.07
N ARG A 37 8.52 -1.03 -9.07
CA ARG A 37 9.47 -0.49 -10.07
C ARG A 37 10.83 -1.16 -10.00
N ALA A 38 11.33 -1.42 -8.80
CA ALA A 38 12.64 -2.05 -8.59
C ALA A 38 12.65 -3.55 -8.95
N HIS A 39 11.55 -4.27 -8.71
CA HIS A 39 11.42 -5.69 -9.00
C HIS A 39 10.75 -6.01 -10.34
N ARG A 40 10.45 -4.99 -11.16
CA ARG A 40 9.76 -5.19 -12.43
C ARG A 40 10.66 -5.88 -13.47
N PRO A 41 10.25 -7.04 -14.00
CA PRO A 41 10.78 -7.54 -15.25
C PRO A 41 10.33 -6.58 -16.37
N ARG A 42 11.22 -6.32 -17.32
CA ARG A 42 11.14 -5.29 -18.39
C ARG A 42 9.94 -5.42 -19.37
N ARG A 43 8.89 -6.21 -19.06
CA ARG A 43 7.80 -6.59 -19.98
C ARG A 43 6.36 -6.58 -19.43
N THR A 44 6.09 -6.12 -18.23
CA THR A 44 4.70 -5.99 -17.70
C THR A 44 4.36 -4.51 -17.53
N ALA A 45 3.08 -4.07 -17.46
CA ALA A 45 2.63 -2.68 -17.22
C ALA A 45 2.33 -2.41 -15.72
N GLU A 46 2.65 -1.23 -15.17
CA GLU A 46 2.77 -1.01 -13.70
C GLU A 46 1.40 -1.05 -13.03
N GLU A 47 0.40 -0.66 -13.80
CA GLU A 47 -1.02 -0.69 -13.47
C GLU A 47 -1.51 -2.12 -13.24
N ASP A 48 -1.10 -3.09 -14.06
CA ASP A 48 -1.52 -4.50 -13.90
C ASP A 48 -1.02 -5.12 -12.59
N LEU A 49 0.23 -4.82 -12.20
CA LEU A 49 0.79 -5.33 -10.94
C LEU A 49 0.13 -4.67 -9.73
N CYS A 50 -0.17 -3.37 -9.79
CA CYS A 50 -0.88 -2.69 -8.72
C CYS A 50 -2.29 -3.27 -8.55
N GLN A 51 -3.04 -3.45 -9.64
CA GLN A 51 -4.39 -4.03 -9.57
C GLN A 51 -4.38 -5.44 -8.99
N MET A 52 -3.44 -6.29 -9.40
CA MET A 52 -3.37 -7.67 -8.91
C MET A 52 -3.05 -7.76 -7.40
N ILE A 53 -2.28 -6.82 -6.86
CA ILE A 53 -1.94 -6.78 -5.43
C ILE A 53 -3.11 -6.24 -4.59
N PHE A 54 -3.90 -5.30 -5.11
CA PHE A 54 -5.02 -4.69 -4.37
C PHE A 54 -6.36 -5.44 -4.49
N ILE A 55 -6.51 -6.38 -5.43
CA ILE A 55 -7.75 -7.16 -5.63
C ILE A 55 -7.77 -8.46 -4.80
N LYS A 56 -6.66 -8.86 -4.17
CA LYS A 56 -6.58 -10.13 -3.42
C LYS A 56 -6.77 -9.96 -1.92
#